data_AF-A0A529UMP7-F1
#
_entry.id   AF-A0A529UMP7-F1
#
_cell.length_a   1.000
_cell.length_b   1.000
_cell.length_c   1.000
_cell.angle_alpha   90.00
_cell.angle_beta   90.00
_cell.angle_gamma   90.00
#
_symmetry.space_group_name_H-M   'P 1'
#
loop_
_entity.id
_entity.type
_entity.pdbx_description
1 polymer ?
#
loop_
_entity_poly.entity_id
_entity_poly.type
_entity_poly.pdbx_seq_one_letter_code
_entity_poly.pdbx_strand_id
1 'polypeptide(L)'
;MIEALKENRKANPRPLSPCVDQTPADIESYYRNSPEGARAVVRETQGGMLRYTLSTIELRRTRSGRINVPGFGDFMMKSGVNCYHPKGQTTLVVPTDKVVAWSKDHPRGELGYSIYPGRD
;
A
#
# COMPACT_ATOMS: atom_id res chain seq x y z
N MET A 1 -2.56 16.81 -28.52
CA MET A 1 -2.68 15.48 -27.89
C MET A 1 -2.51 15.53 -26.37
N ILE A 2 -1.48 16.21 -25.83
CA ILE A 2 -1.28 16.32 -24.37
C ILE A 2 -2.42 17.07 -23.66
N GLU A 3 -2.92 18.16 -24.23
CA GLU A 3 -4.01 18.94 -23.61
C GLU A 3 -5.34 18.18 -23.57
N ALA A 4 -5.74 17.53 -24.67
CA ALA A 4 -6.94 16.68 -24.69
C ALA A 4 -6.88 15.53 -23.66
N LEU A 5 -5.69 14.95 -23.42
CA LEU A 5 -5.50 13.94 -22.37
C LEU A 5 -5.59 14.53 -20.96
N LYS A 6 -5.14 15.76 -20.74
CA LYS A 6 -5.29 16.47 -19.46
C LYS A 6 -6.76 16.81 -19.20
N GLU A 7 -7.45 17.35 -20.19
CA GLU A 7 -8.89 17.66 -20.12
C GLU A 7 -9.72 16.41 -19.83
N ASN A 8 -9.44 15.30 -20.52
CA ASN A 8 -10.12 14.04 -20.26
C ASN A 8 -9.89 13.50 -18.84
N ARG A 9 -8.66 13.62 -18.30
CA ARG A 9 -8.35 13.24 -16.92
C ARG A 9 -9.02 14.13 -15.88
N LYS A 10 -9.18 15.42 -16.18
CA LYS A 10 -9.90 16.37 -15.32
C LYS A 10 -11.40 16.08 -15.30
N ALA A 11 -11.97 15.77 -16.47
CA ALA A 11 -13.39 15.43 -16.61
C ALA A 11 -13.74 14.05 -16.02
N ASN A 12 -12.79 13.10 -16.00
CA ASN A 12 -12.98 11.73 -15.52
C ASN A 12 -11.94 11.39 -14.44
N PRO A 13 -12.11 11.89 -13.21
CA PRO A 13 -11.18 11.59 -12.13
C PRO A 13 -11.19 10.09 -11.82
N ARG A 14 -10.00 9.53 -11.62
CA ARG A 14 -9.85 8.14 -11.18
C ARG A 14 -10.32 8.01 -9.74
N PRO A 15 -11.00 6.90 -9.38
CA PRO A 15 -11.23 6.60 -7.97
C PRO A 15 -9.90 6.51 -7.21
N LEU A 16 -9.90 6.95 -5.96
CA LEU A 16 -8.71 6.94 -5.12
C LEU A 16 -8.54 5.59 -4.42
N SER A 17 -7.29 5.21 -4.16
CA SER A 17 -6.98 4.01 -3.41
C SER A 17 -7.50 4.13 -1.96
N PRO A 18 -7.97 3.04 -1.33
CA PRO A 18 -8.41 3.04 0.07
C PRO A 18 -7.37 3.54 1.08
N CYS A 19 -6.08 3.56 0.72
CA CYS A 19 -4.98 4.02 1.56
C CYS A 19 -4.38 5.37 1.08
N VAL A 20 -5.07 6.14 0.24
CA VAL A 20 -4.52 7.34 -0.41
C VAL A 20 -4.03 8.40 0.59
N ASP A 21 -4.71 8.51 1.74
CA ASP A 21 -4.42 9.49 2.78
C ASP A 21 -3.44 8.98 3.85
N GLN A 22 -2.99 7.72 3.74
CA GLN A 22 -2.06 7.17 4.72
C GLN A 22 -0.65 7.73 4.50
N THR A 23 -0.06 8.22 5.57
CA THR A 23 1.30 8.77 5.56
C THR A 23 2.32 7.73 5.98
N PRO A 24 3.62 7.95 5.69
CA PRO A 24 4.69 7.13 6.26
C PRO A 24 4.67 7.08 7.79
N ALA A 25 4.23 8.14 8.46
CA ALA A 25 4.12 8.19 9.91
C ALA A 25 3.01 7.27 10.44
N ASP A 26 1.87 7.16 9.74
CA ASP A 26 0.79 6.24 10.10
C ASP A 26 1.26 4.78 9.98
N ILE A 27 1.96 4.47 8.88
CA ILE A 27 2.56 3.16 8.63
C ILE A 27 3.60 2.85 9.73
N GLU A 28 4.50 3.78 10.01
CA GLU A 28 5.52 3.63 11.04
C GLU A 28 4.91 3.38 12.42
N SER A 29 3.92 4.20 12.79
CA SER A 29 3.22 4.07 14.07
C SER A 29 2.55 2.69 14.20
N TYR A 30 1.84 2.23 13.17
CA TYR A 30 1.20 0.92 13.20
C TYR A 30 2.22 -0.22 13.31
N TYR A 31 3.20 -0.25 12.41
CA TYR A 31 4.14 -1.38 12.33
C TYR A 31 5.23 -1.35 13.40
N ARG A 32 5.51 -0.23 14.08
CA ARG A 32 6.37 -0.27 15.27
C ARG A 32 5.69 -0.90 16.48
N ASN A 33 4.38 -0.74 16.61
CA ASN A 33 3.61 -1.15 17.79
C ASN A 33 2.88 -2.49 17.66
N SER A 34 2.70 -3.00 16.45
CA SER A 34 2.02 -4.29 16.22
C SER A 34 2.92 -5.47 16.62
N PRO A 35 2.49 -6.54 17.30
CA PRO A 35 3.37 -7.70 17.56
C PRO A 35 3.61 -8.60 16.32
N GLU A 36 4.47 -9.61 16.43
CA GLU A 36 4.44 -10.75 15.50
C GLU A 36 3.06 -11.45 15.57
N GLY A 37 2.61 -12.03 14.45
CA GLY A 37 1.25 -12.55 14.28
C GLY A 37 0.18 -11.47 14.04
N ALA A 38 0.49 -10.18 14.25
CA ALA A 38 -0.42 -9.10 13.92
C ALA A 38 -0.66 -9.01 12.41
N ARG A 39 -1.80 -8.43 12.03
CA ARG A 39 -2.19 -8.26 10.63
C ARG A 39 -1.19 -7.34 9.91
N ALA A 40 -0.80 -7.73 8.71
CA ALA A 40 -0.07 -6.90 7.77
C ALA A 40 -0.88 -6.78 6.48
N VAL A 41 -0.77 -5.64 5.79
CA VAL A 41 -1.33 -5.49 4.45
C VAL A 41 -0.28 -4.96 3.51
N VAL A 42 -0.07 -5.70 2.43
CA VAL A 42 0.83 -5.32 1.35
C VAL A 42 0.01 -4.75 0.19
N ARG A 43 0.33 -3.54 -0.23
CA ARG A 43 -0.18 -2.92 -1.44
C ARG A 43 0.80 -3.16 -2.58
N GLU A 44 0.28 -3.64 -3.70
CA GLU A 44 0.99 -3.79 -4.97
C GLU A 44 0.39 -2.85 -6.02
N THR A 45 1.23 -2.23 -6.85
CA THR A 45 0.81 -1.29 -7.91
C THR A 45 1.44 -1.60 -9.27
N GLN A 46 1.99 -2.79 -9.46
CA GLN A 46 2.68 -3.18 -10.70
C GLN A 46 1.70 -3.21 -11.89
N GLY A 47 2.13 -2.71 -13.05
CA GLY A 47 1.29 -2.68 -14.25
C GLY A 47 0.03 -1.80 -14.14
N GLY A 48 -0.03 -0.91 -13.13
CA GLY A 48 -1.21 -0.08 -12.87
C GLY A 48 -2.34 -0.82 -12.15
N MET A 49 -2.11 -2.05 -11.71
CA MET A 49 -3.05 -2.84 -10.91
C MET A 49 -2.87 -2.49 -9.44
N LEU A 50 -3.89 -1.91 -8.83
CA LEU A 50 -3.96 -1.76 -7.38
C LEU A 50 -4.39 -3.10 -6.79
N ARG A 51 -3.59 -3.69 -5.90
CA ARG A 51 -3.95 -4.91 -5.16
C ARG A 51 -3.55 -4.75 -3.69
N TYR A 52 -4.38 -5.29 -2.80
CA TYR A 52 -4.03 -5.42 -1.38
C TYR A 52 -4.09 -6.89 -0.97
N THR A 53 -3.01 -7.37 -0.36
CA THR A 53 -2.93 -8.73 0.16
C THR A 53 -2.88 -8.69 1.68
N LEU A 54 -3.84 -9.34 2.33
CA LEU A 54 -3.84 -9.56 3.77
C LEU A 54 -2.83 -10.65 4.13
N SER A 55 -2.00 -10.40 5.13
CA SER A 55 -1.04 -11.36 5.67
C SER A 55 -0.79 -11.06 7.15
N THR A 56 0.28 -11.60 7.72
CA THR A 56 0.72 -11.39 9.10
C THR A 56 2.17 -10.98 9.17
N ILE A 57 2.56 -10.36 10.28
CA ILE A 57 3.96 -10.12 10.61
C ILE A 57 4.56 -11.43 11.10
N GLU A 58 5.48 -12.03 10.33
CA GLU A 58 6.12 -13.29 10.73
C GLU A 58 7.29 -13.06 11.67
N LEU A 59 8.15 -12.08 11.34
CA LEU A 59 9.38 -11.83 12.09
C LEU A 59 9.64 -10.34 12.26
N ARG A 60 10.05 -9.93 13.47
CA ARG A 60 10.51 -8.59 13.79
C ARG A 60 12.03 -8.53 13.93
N ARG A 61 12.65 -7.72 13.07
CA ARG A 61 14.10 -7.44 13.13
C ARG A 61 14.32 -6.06 13.75
N THR A 62 14.27 -5.99 15.08
CA THR A 62 14.33 -4.74 15.85
C THR A 62 15.59 -3.92 15.53
N ARG A 63 16.76 -4.56 15.42
CA ARG A 63 18.04 -3.89 15.12
C ARG A 63 18.04 -3.16 13.78
N SER A 64 17.39 -3.71 12.76
CA SER A 64 17.34 -3.10 11.42
C SER A 64 16.08 -2.28 11.17
N GLY A 65 15.13 -2.26 12.12
CA GLY A 65 13.85 -1.59 11.96
C GLY A 65 12.96 -2.24 10.90
N ARG A 66 13.08 -3.55 10.69
CA ARG A 66 12.35 -4.29 9.66
C ARG A 66 11.35 -5.28 10.22
N ILE A 67 10.36 -5.60 9.40
CA ILE A 67 9.49 -6.76 9.59
C ILE A 67 9.50 -7.64 8.34
N ASN A 68 9.34 -8.95 8.54
CA ASN A 68 9.08 -9.88 7.46
C ASN A 68 7.58 -10.14 7.32
N VAL A 69 7.09 -10.15 6.08
CA VAL A 69 5.74 -10.58 5.73
C VAL A 69 5.83 -11.77 4.78
N PRO A 70 5.23 -12.93 5.12
CA PRO A 70 5.27 -14.13 4.29
C PRO A 70 4.79 -13.87 2.88
N GLY A 71 5.55 -14.39 1.89
CA GLY A 71 5.28 -14.19 0.47
C GLY A 71 5.76 -12.86 -0.12
N PHE A 72 6.19 -11.90 0.73
CA PHE A 72 6.61 -10.57 0.29
C PHE A 72 7.99 -10.14 0.80
N GLY A 73 8.53 -10.81 1.83
CA GLY A 73 9.86 -10.56 2.37
C GLY A 73 9.91 -9.40 3.37
N ASP A 74 11.07 -8.74 3.45
CA ASP A 74 11.35 -7.72 4.45
C ASP A 74 10.87 -6.32 4.03
N PHE A 75 10.32 -5.58 4.98
CA PHE A 75 9.87 -4.19 4.83
C PHE A 75 10.44 -3.30 5.93
N MET A 76 10.73 -2.05 5.61
CA MET A 76 11.16 -1.04 6.57
C MET A 76 9.94 -0.51 7.35
N MET A 77 9.93 -0.66 8.68
CA MET A 77 8.81 -0.16 9.51
C MET A 77 8.62 1.35 9.35
N LYS A 78 9.71 2.12 9.23
CA LYS A 78 9.70 3.59 9.11
C LYS A 78 8.89 4.13 7.91
N SER A 79 8.80 3.37 6.82
CA SER A 79 8.21 3.87 5.57
C SER A 79 7.27 2.89 4.88
N GLY A 80 7.21 1.65 5.35
CA GLY A 80 6.51 0.56 4.68
C GLY A 80 7.16 0.12 3.37
N VAL A 81 8.32 0.64 2.99
CA VAL A 81 8.97 0.26 1.72
C VAL A 81 9.52 -1.15 1.81
N ASN A 82 9.23 -1.97 0.80
CA ASN A 82 9.81 -3.30 0.65
C ASN A 82 11.31 -3.20 0.30
N CYS A 83 12.14 -4.02 0.96
CA CYS A 83 13.59 -4.00 0.77
C CYS A 83 14.05 -4.45 -0.62
N TYR A 84 13.23 -5.20 -1.36
CA TYR A 84 13.50 -5.69 -2.71
C TYR A 84 12.82 -4.85 -3.80
N HIS A 85 11.80 -4.04 -3.44
CA HIS A 85 11.08 -3.15 -4.34
C HIS A 85 11.12 -1.69 -3.88
N PRO A 86 12.31 -1.04 -3.87
CA PRO A 86 12.50 0.28 -3.27
C PRO A 86 11.74 1.41 -3.98
N LYS A 87 11.28 1.19 -5.22
CA LYS A 87 10.49 2.16 -6.01
C LYS A 87 9.05 2.32 -5.54
N GLY A 88 8.62 1.58 -4.50
CA GLY A 88 7.31 1.74 -3.88
C GLY A 88 6.16 1.02 -4.58
N GLN A 89 6.46 0.13 -5.55
CA GLN A 89 5.45 -0.71 -6.19
C GLN A 89 4.88 -1.78 -5.25
N THR A 90 5.67 -2.20 -4.26
CA THR A 90 5.26 -3.12 -3.19
C THR A 90 5.55 -2.45 -1.86
N THR A 91 4.51 -2.14 -1.10
CA THR A 91 4.59 -1.31 0.11
C THR A 91 3.62 -1.81 1.17
N LEU A 92 3.99 -1.66 2.45
CA LEU A 92 3.03 -1.80 3.53
C LEU A 92 2.06 -0.62 3.56
N VAL A 93 0.84 -0.92 3.97
CA VAL A 93 -0.18 0.05 4.34
C VAL A 93 -0.77 -0.33 5.69
N VAL A 94 -1.39 0.62 6.38
CA VAL A 94 -2.13 0.36 7.62
C VAL A 94 -3.37 -0.48 7.29
N PRO A 95 -3.62 -1.59 8.01
CA PRO A 95 -4.78 -2.48 7.81
C PRO A 95 -6.13 -1.89 8.24
N THR A 96 -6.46 -0.68 7.78
CA THR A 96 -7.75 -0.02 8.05
C THR A 96 -8.92 -0.83 7.50
N ASP A 97 -10.12 -0.61 8.05
CA ASP A 97 -11.33 -1.33 7.62
C ASP A 97 -11.61 -1.15 6.12
N LYS A 98 -11.37 0.04 5.57
CA LYS A 98 -11.51 0.32 4.12
C LYS A 98 -10.56 -0.54 3.29
N VAL A 99 -9.29 -0.65 3.69
CA VAL A 99 -8.29 -1.47 3.00
C VAL A 99 -8.66 -2.96 3.10
N VAL A 100 -9.09 -3.41 4.28
CA VAL A 100 -9.47 -4.81 4.51
C VAL A 100 -10.71 -5.18 3.70
N ALA A 101 -11.76 -4.33 3.70
CA ALA A 101 -12.95 -4.54 2.89
C ALA A 101 -12.59 -4.62 1.40
N TRP A 102 -11.84 -3.63 0.90
CA TRP A 102 -11.44 -3.60 -0.50
C TRP A 102 -10.66 -4.85 -0.92
N SER A 103 -9.77 -5.37 -0.07
CA SER A 103 -9.00 -6.60 -0.37
C SER A 103 -9.87 -7.84 -0.54
N LYS A 104 -11.03 -7.88 0.13
CA LYS A 104 -12.01 -8.98 0.02
C LYS A 104 -12.87 -8.83 -1.23
N ASP A 105 -13.28 -7.60 -1.54
CA ASP A 105 -14.12 -7.31 -2.69
C ASP A 105 -13.34 -7.44 -4.02
N HIS A 106 -12.03 -7.17 -3.98
CA HIS A 106 -11.16 -7.15 -5.16
C HIS A 106 -9.92 -8.05 -4.98
N PRO A 107 -10.08 -9.37 -4.80
CA PRO A 107 -8.99 -10.27 -4.41
C PRO A 107 -7.88 -10.39 -5.47
N ARG A 108 -8.17 -10.05 -6.73
CA ARG A 108 -7.19 -10.04 -7.83
C ARG A 108 -6.61 -8.66 -8.13
N GLY A 109 -7.07 -7.63 -7.43
CA GLY A 109 -6.76 -6.23 -7.72
C GLY A 109 -7.59 -5.65 -8.86
N GLU A 110 -7.52 -4.33 -9.03
CA GLU A 110 -8.23 -3.58 -10.07
C GLU A 110 -7.36 -2.52 -10.74
N LEU A 111 -7.68 -2.21 -11.99
CA LEU A 111 -7.06 -1.11 -12.75
C LEU A 111 -7.82 0.20 -12.55
N GLY A 112 -7.18 1.32 -12.87
CA GLY A 112 -7.87 2.61 -12.97
C GLY A 112 -7.95 3.42 -11.67
N TYR A 113 -7.32 2.97 -10.59
CA TYR A 113 -7.25 3.72 -9.33
C TYR A 113 -6.03 4.63 -9.27
N SER A 114 -6.16 5.76 -8.55
CA SER A 114 -5.04 6.63 -8.20
C SER A 114 -4.54 6.32 -6.80
N ILE A 115 -3.23 6.19 -6.64
CA ILE A 115 -2.56 6.10 -5.33
C ILE A 115 -2.07 7.46 -4.82
N TYR A 116 -2.28 8.51 -5.61
CA TYR A 116 -1.94 9.88 -5.24
C TYR A 116 -3.24 10.63 -4.95
N PRO A 117 -3.30 11.43 -3.87
CA PRO A 117 -4.42 12.34 -3.67
C PRO A 117 -4.52 13.27 -4.89
N GLY A 118 -5.74 13.68 -5.25
CA GLY A 118 -5.94 14.66 -6.30
C GLY A 118 -5.05 15.88 -6.04
N ARG A 119 -4.29 16.33 -7.04
CA ARG A 119 -3.62 17.62 -6.93
C ARG A 119 -4.69 18.69 -7.16
N ASP A 120 -4.89 19.55 -6.17
CA ASP A 120 -5.58 20.82 -6.34
C ASP A 120 -4.82 21.71 -7.35
#